data_AF-B3H4R5-F1
#
_entry.id   AF-B3H4R5-F1
#
_cell.length_a   1.000
_cell.length_b   1.000
_cell.length_c   1.000
_cell.angle_alpha   90.00
_cell.angle_beta   90.00
_cell.angle_gamma   90.00
#
_symmetry.space_group_name_H-M   'P 1'
#
loop_
_entity.id
_entity.type
_entity.pdbx_description
1 polymer ?
#
loop_
_entity_poly.entity_id
_entity_poly.type
_entity_poly.pdbx_seq_one_letter_code
_entity_poly.pdbx_strand_id
1 'polypeptide(L)' 'MAKSCKGLAEELVKCLSESICVKGEKRSIRDCTGEKSPCIPSECVGLRETYFNCKRGQT' A
#
# COMPACT_ATOMS: atom_id res chain seq x y z
N MET A 1 13.91 3.60 14.46
CA MET A 1 12.67 2.84 14.76
C MET A 1 12.36 1.94 13.58
N ALA A 2 12.44 0.62 13.73
CA ALA A 2 11.88 -0.29 12.73
C ALA A 2 10.36 -0.14 12.79
N LYS A 3 9.73 0.43 11.75
CA LYS A 3 8.27 0.39 11.64
C LYS A 3 7.88 -1.10 11.58
N SER A 4 7.13 -1.57 12.57
CA SER A 4 6.58 -2.92 12.54
C SER A 4 5.73 -3.10 11.27
N CYS A 5 5.55 -4.34 10.80
CA CYS A 5 4.77 -4.56 9.57
C CYS A 5 3.33 -4.04 9.70
N LYS A 6 2.81 -3.92 10.93
CA LYS A 6 1.54 -3.21 11.21
C LYS A 6 1.58 -1.73 10.82
N GLY A 7 2.63 -1.00 11.20
CA GLY A 7 2.78 0.42 10.84
C GLY A 7 2.97 0.62 9.33
N LEU A 8 3.64 -0.31 8.65
CA LEU A 8 3.72 -0.31 7.19
C LEU A 8 2.35 -0.58 6.55
N ALA A 9 1.52 -1.43 7.14
CA ALA A 9 0.16 -1.67 6.66
C ALA A 9 -0.70 -0.41 6.79
N GLU A 10 -0.63 0.29 7.93
CA GLU A 10 -1.38 1.53 8.17
C GLU A 10 -0.97 2.64 7.19
N GLU A 11 0.33 2.81 6.94
CA GLU A 11 0.83 3.76 5.93
C GLU A 11 0.39 3.40 4.51
N LEU A 12 0.45 2.12 4.15
CA LEU A 12 0.00 1.65 2.84
C LEU A 12 -1.50 1.90 2.64
N VAL A 13 -2.32 1.61 3.64
CA VAL A 13 -3.77 1.86 3.62
C VAL A 13 -4.05 3.35 3.44
N LYS A 14 -3.35 4.21 4.18
CA LYS A 14 -3.49 5.67 4.07
C LYS A 14 -3.12 6.15 2.67
N CYS A 15 -1.98 5.71 2.15
CA CYS A 15 -1.51 6.06 0.81
C CYS A 15 -2.52 5.64 -0.29
N LEU A 16 -3.01 4.40 -0.20
CA LEU A 16 -4.01 3.89 -1.13
C LEU A 16 -5.35 4.64 -1.01
N SER A 17 -5.76 5.00 0.21
CA SER A 17 -6.99 5.78 0.43
C SER A 17 -6.96 7.16 -0.23
N GLU A 18 -5.77 7.69 -0.54
CA GLU A 18 -5.61 8.95 -1.25
C GLU A 18 -5.36 8.80 -2.75
N SER A 19 -5.15 7.57 -3.21
CA SER A 19 -4.90 7.25 -4.62
C SER A 19 -6.15 7.39 -5.49
N ILE A 20 -5.93 7.53 -6.81
CA ILE A 20 -6.98 7.56 -7.82
C ILE A 20 -7.77 6.25 -7.81
N CYS A 21 -7.12 5.12 -7.55
CA CYS A 21 -7.83 3.84 -7.46
C CYS A 21 -8.95 3.82 -6.40
N VAL A 22 -8.75 4.46 -5.24
CA VAL A 22 -9.78 4.50 -4.20
C VAL A 22 -10.68 5.73 -4.35
N LYS A 23 -10.10 6.93 -4.54
CA LYS A 23 -10.89 8.17 -4.62
C LYS A 23 -11.58 8.36 -5.97
N GLY A 24 -10.92 8.00 -7.07
CA GLY A 24 -11.42 8.14 -8.44
C GLY A 24 -12.30 6.97 -8.87
N GLU A 25 -11.77 5.75 -8.79
CA GLU A 25 -12.46 4.54 -9.23
C GLU A 25 -13.42 3.95 -8.18
N LYS A 26 -13.42 4.49 -6.94
CA LYS A 26 -14.22 3.98 -5.80
C LYS A 26 -14.02 2.49 -5.51
N ARG A 27 -12.84 1.95 -5.84
CA ARG A 27 -12.49 0.55 -5.56
C ARG A 27 -12.07 0.37 -4.11
N SER A 28 -12.12 -0.87 -3.63
CA SER A 28 -11.66 -1.18 -2.28
C SER A 28 -10.15 -1.06 -2.21
N ILE A 29 -9.61 -0.67 -1.05
CA ILE A 29 -8.15 -0.62 -0.83
C ILE A 29 -7.48 -1.96 -1.19
N ARG A 30 -8.16 -3.08 -0.89
CA ARG A 30 -7.68 -4.43 -1.23
C ARG A 30 -7.49 -4.65 -2.73
N ASP A 31 -8.39 -4.12 -3.55
CA ASP A 31 -8.27 -4.16 -5.00
C ASP A 31 -7.11 -3.28 -5.46
N CYS A 32 -7.02 -2.07 -4.90
CA CYS A 32 -5.96 -1.10 -5.20
C CYS A 32 -4.56 -1.55 -4.74
N THR A 33 -4.47 -2.49 -3.80
CA THR A 33 -3.17 -3.04 -3.36
C THR A 33 -2.50 -3.84 -4.48
N GLY A 34 -3.28 -4.42 -5.40
CA GLY A 34 -2.78 -5.18 -6.56
C GLY A 34 -2.40 -4.31 -7.76
N GLU A 35 -2.88 -3.06 -7.79
CA GLU A 35 -2.71 -2.15 -8.93
C GLU A 35 -1.28 -1.58 -9.00
N LYS A 36 -0.97 -0.89 -10.11
CA LYS A 36 0.31 -0.21 -10.34
C LYS A 36 0.07 1.23 -10.76
N SER A 37 1.16 2.00 -10.89
CA SER A 37 1.12 3.33 -11.50
C SER A 37 0.54 3.25 -12.93
N PRO A 38 -0.34 4.19 -13.33
CA PRO A 38 -0.67 5.47 -12.68
C PRO A 38 -1.83 5.41 -11.68
N CYS A 39 -2.47 4.26 -11.50
CA CYS A 39 -3.69 4.13 -10.68
C CYS A 39 -3.42 4.35 -9.18
N ILE A 40 -2.24 3.89 -8.73
CA ILE A 40 -1.69 4.18 -7.40
C ILE A 40 -0.35 4.92 -7.51
N PRO A 41 -0.06 5.87 -6.60
CA PRO A 41 1.22 6.56 -6.54
C PRO A 41 2.41 5.58 -6.42
N SER A 42 3.55 5.93 -7.01
CA SER A 42 4.80 5.17 -6.87
C SER A 42 5.24 5.02 -5.42
N GLU A 43 4.93 6.01 -4.56
CA GLU A 43 5.14 5.92 -3.11
C GLU A 43 4.36 4.75 -2.48
N CYS A 44 3.08 4.59 -2.84
CA CYS A 44 2.26 3.48 -2.35
C CYS A 44 2.79 2.12 -2.86
N VAL A 45 3.34 2.08 -4.08
CA VAL A 45 3.99 0.88 -4.61
C VAL A 45 5.22 0.50 -3.77
N GLY A 46 6.06 1.47 -3.42
CA GLY A 46 7.22 1.23 -2.54
C GLY A 46 6.83 0.80 -1.12
N LEU A 47 5.81 1.42 -0.53
CA LEU A 47 5.23 1.01 0.76
C LEU A 47 4.69 -0.41 0.71
N ARG A 48 4.03 -0.78 -0.39
CA ARG A 48 3.53 -2.14 -0.64
C ARG A 48 4.67 -3.14 -0.65
N GLU A 49 5.72 -2.90 -1.43
CA GLU A 49 6.88 -3.79 -1.51
C GLU A 49 7.55 -3.94 -0.14
N THR A 50 7.73 -2.83 0.57
CA THR A 50 8.31 -2.82 1.92
C THR A 50 7.44 -3.61 2.89
N TYR A 51 6.12 -3.45 2.85
CA TYR A 51 5.17 -4.21 3.66
C TYR A 51 5.23 -5.72 3.35
N PHE A 52 5.24 -6.10 2.06
CA PHE A 52 5.36 -7.50 1.67
C PHE A 52 6.70 -8.10 2.07
N ASN A 53 7.80 -7.35 1.95
CA ASN A 53 9.12 -7.77 2.42
C ASN A 53 9.15 -7.91 3.94
N CYS A 54 8.54 -7.00 4.68
CA CYS A 54 8.38 -7.09 6.13
C CYS A 54 7.58 -8.34 6.53
N LYS A 55 6.48 -8.62 5.82
CA LYS A 55 5.67 -9.83 6.04
C LYS A 55 6.44 -11.11 5.70
N ARG A 56 7.22 -11.09 4.62
CA ARG A 56 8.05 -12.22 4.14
C ARG A 56 9.29 -12.47 4.99
N GLY A 57 9.91 -11.44 5.56
CA GLY A 57 11.09 -11.57 6.43
C GLY A 57 10.77 -11.92 7.89
N GLN A 58 9.48 -11.99 8.24
CA GLN A 58 9.01 -12.48 9.55
C GLN A 58 8.73 -13.99 9.58
N THR A 59 9.06 -14.75 8.52
CA THR A 59 9.08 -16.22 8.55
C THR A 59 10.39 -16.75 9.08
#